data_AF-A0A9X8Y9J8-F1
#
_entry.id   AF-A0A9X8Y9J8-F1
#
_cell.length_a   1.000
_cell.length_b   1.000
_cell.length_c   1.000
_cell.angle_alpha   90.00
_cell.angle_beta   90.00
_cell.angle_gamma   90.00
#
_symmetry.space_group_name_H-M   'P 1'
#
loop_
_entity.id
_entity.type
_entity.pdbx_description
1 polymer ?
#
loop_
_entity_poly.entity_id
_entity_poly.type
_entity_poly.pdbx_seq_one_letter_code
_entity_poly.pdbx_strand_id
1 'polypeptide(L)'
;MCIYYGDMPDLTYIKREHIFPAGLGGKMMLPQGCVSDQANELFSQWELDLMRCSTISIIRAMEGPGKRGSSSPSKASTSEICIYESDDKTFELGYIKAGKPYSIPQIRISTNMAETEFHFITPRCENEPEEILTSFKNALSKFSGKFVSIRASELGVSSIIVGTWSGKFYVAFSESPPTVQFLADQIALFCEKAKVKEVLQRDTLGKFELHLMESADSCRVYAKIAYNVLAYFRGEEFIQDIRFKEIRNWILGKSDTDRFVSLPKGFGGMRVLKFPEKAHFCFFMRSEDGKLVAIVCLYSAFLHTFEFADWDETLDAYEFPGFLGLICDWKQKQEYTMNEWIIHLLKK
;
A
#
# COMPACT_ATOMS: atom_id res chain seq x y z
N MET A 1 0.99 -28.78 10.30
CA MET A 1 2.32 -28.40 9.76
C MET A 1 2.16 -27.03 9.11
N CYS A 2 3.16 -26.12 9.16
CA CYS A 2 2.98 -24.84 8.48
C CYS A 2 2.96 -25.04 6.95
N ILE A 3 1.93 -24.56 6.25
CA ILE A 3 1.83 -24.72 4.80
C ILE A 3 2.96 -24.04 4.02
N TYR A 4 3.64 -23.06 4.61
CA TYR A 4 4.78 -22.37 4.00
C TYR A 4 6.13 -22.96 4.40
N TYR A 5 6.36 -23.16 5.69
CA TYR A 5 7.66 -23.60 6.20
C TYR A 5 7.81 -25.11 6.38
N GLY A 6 6.73 -25.87 6.22
CA GLY A 6 6.73 -27.31 6.48
C GLY A 6 7.00 -27.62 7.96
N ASP A 7 7.85 -28.62 8.20
CA ASP A 7 8.26 -29.11 9.52
C ASP A 7 9.45 -28.35 10.13
N MET A 8 9.61 -27.06 9.81
CA MET A 8 10.66 -26.25 10.42
C MET A 8 10.50 -26.24 11.96
N PRO A 9 11.60 -26.40 12.73
CA PRO A 9 11.51 -26.39 14.19
C PRO A 9 11.13 -24.99 14.70
N ASP A 10 10.67 -24.94 15.95
CA ASP A 10 10.41 -23.71 16.72
C ASP A 10 9.36 -22.74 16.13
N LEU A 11 8.49 -23.24 15.24
CA LEU A 11 7.34 -22.48 14.74
C LEU A 11 6.26 -22.34 15.82
N THR A 12 5.63 -21.17 15.87
CA THR A 12 4.51 -20.87 16.76
C THR A 12 3.24 -20.60 15.95
N TYR A 13 2.06 -20.80 16.56
CA TYR A 13 0.77 -20.76 15.86
C TYR A 13 -0.32 -20.03 16.66
N ILE A 14 0.05 -18.88 17.22
CA ILE A 14 -0.84 -18.08 18.07
C ILE A 14 -1.87 -17.34 17.20
N LYS A 15 -1.46 -16.82 16.04
CA LYS A 15 -2.29 -16.01 15.15
C LYS A 15 -2.94 -16.84 14.05
N ARG A 16 -3.96 -16.26 13.42
CA ARG A 16 -4.53 -16.73 12.15
C ARG A 16 -4.09 -15.83 11.01
N GLU A 17 -3.90 -16.43 9.85
CA GLU A 17 -3.50 -15.73 8.64
C GLU A 17 -4.72 -15.35 7.80
N HIS A 18 -4.78 -14.12 7.29
CA HIS A 18 -5.86 -13.72 6.40
C HIS A 18 -5.58 -14.21 4.98
N ILE A 19 -6.63 -14.58 4.25
CA ILE A 19 -6.50 -14.93 2.83
C ILE A 19 -6.17 -13.68 2.03
N PHE A 20 -7.11 -12.73 1.98
CA PHE A 20 -6.81 -11.36 1.57
C PHE A 20 -6.30 -10.54 2.77
N PRO A 21 -5.27 -9.69 2.60
CA PRO A 21 -4.77 -8.85 3.67
C PRO A 21 -5.87 -8.08 4.41
N ALA A 22 -5.83 -8.08 5.73
CA ALA A 22 -6.82 -7.37 6.55
C ALA A 22 -6.84 -5.85 6.23
N GLY A 23 -5.69 -5.29 5.86
CA GLY A 23 -5.58 -3.88 5.47
C GLY A 23 -6.23 -3.53 4.12
N LEU A 24 -6.57 -4.55 3.32
CA LEU A 24 -7.39 -4.46 2.11
C LEU A 24 -8.87 -4.80 2.35
N GLY A 25 -9.27 -5.02 3.61
CA GLY A 25 -10.65 -5.38 3.94
C GLY A 25 -10.94 -6.88 4.00
N GLY A 26 -9.90 -7.72 3.81
CA GLY A 26 -10.02 -9.16 3.93
C GLY A 26 -10.50 -9.62 5.31
N LYS A 27 -11.36 -10.63 5.36
CA LYS A 27 -11.97 -11.14 6.61
C LYS A 27 -11.76 -12.63 6.83
N MET A 28 -11.85 -13.43 5.77
CA MET A 28 -11.64 -14.86 5.78
C MET A 28 -10.19 -15.13 6.12
N MET A 29 -10.01 -16.07 7.02
CA MET A 29 -8.71 -16.48 7.53
C MET A 29 -8.59 -17.99 7.38
N LEU A 30 -7.39 -18.46 7.14
CA LEU A 30 -7.07 -19.87 7.26
C LEU A 30 -7.28 -20.35 8.70
N PRO A 31 -7.48 -21.66 8.93
CA PRO A 31 -7.54 -22.24 10.26
C PRO A 31 -6.30 -21.87 11.09
N GLN A 32 -6.46 -21.77 12.40
CA GLN A 32 -5.32 -21.62 13.30
C GLN A 32 -4.46 -22.89 13.24
N GLY A 33 -3.13 -22.74 13.25
CA GLY A 33 -2.20 -23.87 13.06
C GLY A 33 -1.73 -24.07 11.61
N CYS A 34 -2.44 -23.49 10.64
CA CYS A 34 -2.13 -23.63 9.22
C CYS A 34 -0.88 -22.84 8.79
N VAL A 35 -0.77 -21.60 9.27
CA VAL A 35 0.33 -20.67 8.98
C VAL A 35 1.00 -20.30 10.30
N SER A 36 2.33 -20.38 10.36
CA SER A 36 3.06 -20.01 11.56
C SER A 36 3.12 -18.50 11.76
N ASP A 37 3.35 -18.07 13.00
CA ASP A 37 3.48 -16.66 13.34
C ASP A 37 4.68 -16.02 12.60
N GLN A 38 5.75 -16.78 12.35
CA GLN A 38 6.94 -16.35 11.61
C GLN A 38 6.63 -16.07 10.14
N ALA A 39 5.80 -16.90 9.50
CA ALA A 39 5.36 -16.66 8.13
C ALA A 39 4.45 -15.43 8.07
N ASN A 40 3.53 -15.31 9.03
CA ASN A 40 2.63 -14.17 9.16
C ASN A 40 3.40 -12.85 9.37
N GLU A 41 4.45 -12.84 10.18
CA GLU A 41 5.30 -11.67 10.39
C GLU A 41 6.06 -11.26 9.12
N LEU A 42 6.61 -12.23 8.39
CA LEU A 42 7.23 -11.98 7.08
C LEU A 42 6.23 -11.32 6.11
N PHE A 43 5.04 -11.89 5.97
CA PHE A 43 4.02 -11.37 5.06
C PHE A 43 3.50 -9.99 5.51
N SER A 44 3.40 -9.74 6.81
CA SER A 44 2.92 -8.46 7.34
C SER A 44 3.77 -7.28 6.86
N GLN A 45 5.09 -7.47 6.71
CA GLN A 45 5.98 -6.43 6.18
C GLN A 45 5.71 -6.17 4.69
N TRP A 46 5.66 -7.21 3.87
CA TRP A 46 5.39 -7.05 2.44
C TRP A 46 3.99 -6.53 2.13
N GLU A 47 2.98 -6.97 2.89
CA GLU A 47 1.62 -6.45 2.79
C GLU A 47 1.57 -4.94 3.10
N LEU A 48 2.37 -4.49 4.07
CA LEU A 48 2.48 -3.08 4.42
C LEU A 48 3.09 -2.26 3.27
N ASP A 49 4.14 -2.78 2.65
CA ASP A 49 4.84 -2.14 1.55
C ASP A 49 3.96 -2.10 0.29
N LEU A 50 3.27 -3.20 -0.02
CA LEU A 50 2.24 -3.24 -1.07
C LEU A 50 1.18 -2.14 -0.83
N MET A 51 0.65 -2.01 0.39
CA MET A 51 -0.41 -1.05 0.70
C MET A 51 0.03 0.41 0.72
N ARG A 52 1.33 0.70 0.77
CA ARG A 52 1.87 2.06 0.94
C ARG A 52 2.65 2.58 -0.26
N CYS A 53 3.39 1.71 -0.94
CA CYS A 53 4.39 2.11 -1.93
C CYS A 53 4.06 1.61 -3.35
N SER A 54 3.16 0.62 -3.49
CA SER A 54 2.76 0.09 -4.81
C SER A 54 1.63 0.91 -5.47
N THR A 55 1.29 0.56 -6.70
CA THR A 55 0.20 1.17 -7.47
C THR A 55 -1.16 1.09 -6.77
N ILE A 56 -1.40 0.04 -5.96
CA ILE A 56 -2.68 -0.10 -5.25
C ILE A 56 -2.84 0.94 -4.15
N SER A 57 -1.74 1.54 -3.66
CA SER A 57 -1.75 2.54 -2.60
C SER A 57 -2.56 3.78 -2.99
N ILE A 58 -2.60 4.13 -4.28
CA ILE A 58 -3.38 5.26 -4.80
C ILE A 58 -4.87 5.02 -4.60
N ILE A 59 -5.41 3.92 -5.15
CA ILE A 59 -6.84 3.61 -4.99
C ILE A 59 -7.18 3.49 -3.50
N ARG A 60 -6.27 2.93 -2.71
CA ARG A 60 -6.43 2.79 -1.27
C ARG A 60 -6.50 4.12 -0.53
N ALA A 61 -5.69 5.11 -0.89
CA ALA A 61 -5.73 6.47 -0.33
C ALA A 61 -6.93 7.29 -0.83
N MET A 62 -7.38 7.04 -2.07
CA MET A 62 -8.52 7.72 -2.67
C MET A 62 -9.85 7.26 -2.05
N GLU A 63 -10.05 5.95 -1.93
CA GLU A 63 -11.35 5.42 -1.50
C GLU A 63 -11.29 4.07 -0.79
N GLY A 64 -10.17 3.36 -0.86
CA GLY A 64 -10.06 2.03 -0.27
C GLY A 64 -10.19 2.01 1.26
N PRO A 65 -10.19 0.80 1.84
CA PRO A 65 -10.39 0.64 3.27
C PRO A 65 -9.26 1.27 4.08
N GLY A 66 -9.63 1.74 5.26
CA GLY A 66 -8.72 2.24 6.29
C GLY A 66 -7.93 1.15 7.00
N LYS A 67 -7.35 1.50 8.16
CA LYS A 67 -6.60 0.58 9.02
C LYS A 67 -7.42 -0.68 9.34
N ARG A 68 -6.87 -1.85 8.99
CA ARG A 68 -7.50 -3.18 9.13
C ARG A 68 -8.92 -3.27 8.55
N GLY A 69 -9.14 -2.76 7.34
CA GLY A 69 -10.43 -2.90 6.66
C GLY A 69 -11.51 -1.92 7.15
N SER A 70 -11.14 -0.94 7.97
CA SER A 70 -12.09 -0.01 8.58
C SER A 70 -12.62 1.01 7.58
N SER A 71 -13.94 1.18 7.51
CA SER A 71 -14.61 2.26 6.76
C SER A 71 -14.73 3.57 7.54
N SER A 72 -14.27 3.62 8.80
CA SER A 72 -14.34 4.84 9.62
C SER A 72 -13.41 5.94 9.07
N PRO A 73 -13.87 7.20 8.91
CA PRO A 73 -13.05 8.31 8.41
C PRO A 73 -11.77 8.58 9.23
N SER A 74 -11.83 8.36 10.55
CA SER A 74 -10.67 8.55 11.43
C SER A 74 -9.55 7.53 11.16
N LYS A 75 -9.90 6.37 10.60
CA LYS A 75 -8.97 5.29 10.25
C LYS A 75 -8.68 5.22 8.76
N ALA A 76 -9.17 6.17 7.95
CA ALA A 76 -8.96 6.18 6.51
C ALA A 76 -7.47 6.15 6.17
N SER A 77 -7.15 5.44 5.08
CA SER A 77 -5.79 5.28 4.61
C SER A 77 -5.26 6.57 4.01
N THR A 78 -3.95 6.76 4.12
CA THR A 78 -3.24 7.89 3.53
C THR A 78 -2.26 7.42 2.48
N SER A 79 -1.96 8.26 1.48
CA SER A 79 -0.74 8.09 0.69
C SER A 79 0.50 8.33 1.55
N GLU A 80 1.68 8.08 0.98
CA GLU A 80 2.91 8.65 1.51
C GLU A 80 2.90 10.18 1.39
N ILE A 81 3.79 10.83 2.16
CA ILE A 81 4.02 12.26 1.99
C ILE A 81 4.71 12.46 0.64
N CYS A 82 4.13 13.34 -0.18
CA CYS A 82 4.67 13.71 -1.47
C CYS A 82 4.57 15.22 -1.69
N ILE A 83 5.15 15.67 -2.80
CA ILE A 83 4.96 17.03 -3.28
C ILE A 83 3.66 17.10 -4.09
N TYR A 84 2.90 18.16 -3.88
CA TYR A 84 1.76 18.50 -4.72
C TYR A 84 1.79 19.97 -5.11
N GLU A 85 1.31 20.26 -6.31
CA GLU A 85 1.10 21.61 -6.83
C GLU A 85 -0.29 22.07 -6.40
N SER A 86 -0.38 23.14 -5.62
CA SER A 86 -1.63 23.82 -5.30
C SER A 86 -2.17 24.62 -6.49
N ASP A 87 -3.44 25.02 -6.43
CA ASP A 87 -4.11 25.80 -7.49
C ASP A 87 -3.38 27.12 -7.84
N ASP A 88 -2.68 27.73 -6.89
CA ASP A 88 -1.89 28.96 -7.09
C ASP A 88 -0.46 28.69 -7.58
N LYS A 89 -0.18 27.49 -8.09
CA LYS A 89 1.12 27.11 -8.67
C LYS A 89 2.25 27.05 -7.66
N THR A 90 1.93 26.77 -6.40
CA THR A 90 2.95 26.58 -5.37
C THR A 90 3.08 25.11 -4.99
N PHE A 91 4.29 24.68 -4.64
CA PHE A 91 4.57 23.28 -4.31
C PHE A 91 4.59 23.06 -2.80
N GLU A 92 3.81 22.10 -2.33
CA GLU A 92 3.63 21.82 -0.92
C GLU A 92 3.85 20.34 -0.62
N LEU A 93 4.36 20.04 0.57
CA LEU A 93 4.36 18.69 1.14
C LEU A 93 2.96 18.37 1.68
N GLY A 94 2.46 17.20 1.31
CA GLY A 94 1.16 16.75 1.77
C GLY A 94 0.92 15.27 1.52
N TYR A 95 -0.30 14.83 1.83
CA TYR A 95 -0.77 13.48 1.56
C TYR A 95 -2.23 13.48 1.13
N ILE A 96 -2.64 12.38 0.48
CA ILE A 96 -4.03 12.12 0.11
C ILE A 96 -4.66 11.29 1.22
N LYS A 97 -5.88 11.65 1.65
CA LYS A 97 -6.71 10.84 2.54
C LYS A 97 -8.16 10.91 2.11
N ALA A 98 -8.77 9.75 1.87
CA ALA A 98 -10.14 9.65 1.35
C ALA A 98 -10.37 10.54 0.12
N GLY A 99 -9.38 10.55 -0.79
CA GLY A 99 -9.44 11.29 -2.05
C GLY A 99 -9.28 12.80 -1.92
N LYS A 100 -8.96 13.29 -0.72
CA LYS A 100 -8.75 14.73 -0.46
C LYS A 100 -7.28 15.02 -0.16
N PRO A 101 -6.74 16.14 -0.68
CA PRO A 101 -5.41 16.64 -0.34
C PRO A 101 -5.35 17.17 1.10
N TYR A 102 -4.22 16.96 1.76
CA TYR A 102 -3.89 17.57 3.05
C TYR A 102 -2.43 18.02 3.07
N SER A 103 -2.18 19.33 3.25
CA SER A 103 -0.83 19.83 3.56
C SER A 103 -0.36 19.33 4.92
N ILE A 104 0.95 19.26 5.11
CA ILE A 104 1.55 19.15 6.43
C ILE A 104 2.17 20.49 6.86
N PRO A 105 2.35 20.75 8.17
CA PRO A 105 3.13 21.89 8.62
C PRO A 105 4.55 21.82 8.03
N GLN A 106 4.97 22.91 7.38
CA GLN A 106 6.19 22.95 6.59
C GLN A 106 6.74 24.36 6.46
N ILE A 107 8.03 24.45 6.16
CA ILE A 107 8.71 25.69 5.75
C ILE A 107 9.24 25.51 4.33
N ARG A 108 8.96 26.49 3.47
CA ARG A 108 9.70 26.68 2.24
C ARG A 108 10.85 27.64 2.51
N ILE A 109 12.05 27.22 2.15
CA ILE A 109 13.30 27.94 2.29
C ILE A 109 13.74 28.31 0.87
N SER A 110 13.77 29.60 0.58
CA SER A 110 14.27 30.13 -0.68
C SER A 110 15.58 30.86 -0.42
N THR A 111 16.69 30.34 -0.95
CA THR A 111 18.00 30.99 -0.83
C THR A 111 18.29 31.78 -2.10
N ASN A 112 18.25 33.12 -2.04
CA ASN A 112 18.79 33.94 -3.11
C ASN A 112 20.18 34.47 -2.71
N MET A 113 20.97 35.02 -3.65
CA MET A 113 22.37 35.40 -3.40
C MET A 113 22.57 36.46 -2.30
N ALA A 114 21.49 37.10 -1.81
CA ALA A 114 21.57 38.16 -0.81
C ALA A 114 20.92 37.77 0.54
N GLU A 115 19.82 37.02 0.54
CA GLU A 115 19.04 36.70 1.75
C GLU A 115 18.38 35.31 1.67
N THR A 116 18.07 34.74 2.84
CA THR A 116 17.23 33.54 2.92
C THR A 116 15.82 33.94 3.34
N GLU A 117 14.84 33.54 2.54
CA GLU A 117 13.42 33.76 2.79
C GLU A 117 12.75 32.48 3.30
N PHE A 118 11.90 32.63 4.31
CA PHE A 118 11.14 31.54 4.90
C PHE A 118 9.64 31.78 4.71
N HIS A 119 8.94 30.83 4.11
CA HIS A 119 7.48 30.80 4.08
C HIS A 119 6.98 29.62 4.91
N PHE A 120 6.32 29.92 6.02
CA PHE A 120 5.66 28.90 6.83
C PHE A 120 4.29 28.59 6.22
N ILE A 121 4.04 27.32 5.94
CA ILE A 121 2.80 26.81 5.38
C ILE A 121 2.23 25.81 6.39
N THR A 122 0.95 25.96 6.70
CA THR A 122 0.25 25.10 7.66
C THR A 122 -1.02 24.54 7.04
N PRO A 123 -1.42 23.30 7.39
CA PRO A 123 -2.75 22.81 7.09
C PRO A 123 -3.83 23.72 7.71
N ARG A 124 -5.01 23.68 7.10
CA ARG A 124 -6.22 24.23 7.69
C ARG A 124 -6.55 23.45 8.97
N CYS A 125 -6.57 24.15 10.10
CA CYS A 125 -7.09 23.61 11.36
C CYS A 125 -7.77 24.71 12.17
N GLU A 126 -8.49 24.30 13.21
CA GLU A 126 -9.22 25.19 14.13
C GLU A 126 -8.28 25.92 15.11
N ASN A 127 -7.02 25.49 15.24
CA ASN A 127 -6.05 26.10 16.14
C ASN A 127 -5.56 27.44 15.60
N GLU A 128 -5.17 28.32 16.53
CA GLU A 128 -4.59 29.62 16.19
C GLU A 128 -3.22 29.45 15.51
N PRO A 129 -2.90 30.26 14.47
CA PRO A 129 -1.65 30.18 13.73
C PRO A 129 -0.38 30.20 14.61
N GLU A 130 -0.39 30.96 15.70
CA GLU A 130 0.70 31.04 16.67
C GLU A 130 0.92 29.72 17.42
N GLU A 131 -0.16 29.01 17.75
CA GLU A 131 -0.09 27.70 18.40
C GLU A 131 0.52 26.67 17.46
N ILE A 132 0.11 26.70 16.19
CA ILE A 132 0.64 25.79 15.17
C ILE A 132 2.11 26.08 14.93
N LEU A 133 2.50 27.35 14.80
CA LEU A 133 3.90 27.74 14.65
C LEU A 133 4.74 27.30 15.85
N THR A 134 4.22 27.46 17.08
CA THR A 134 4.90 27.02 18.30
C THR A 134 5.09 25.50 18.32
N SER A 135 4.03 24.74 18.02
CA SER A 135 4.09 23.29 17.91
C SER A 135 5.07 22.83 16.83
N PHE A 136 5.08 23.51 15.68
CA PHE A 136 5.98 23.22 14.58
C PHE A 136 7.44 23.52 14.93
N LYS A 137 7.75 24.65 15.57
CA LYS A 137 9.11 24.94 16.11
C LYS A 137 9.56 23.87 17.10
N ASN A 138 8.66 23.40 17.97
CA ASN A 138 8.95 22.31 18.90
C ASN A 138 9.16 20.96 18.21
N ALA A 139 8.55 20.73 17.05
CA ALA A 139 8.81 19.56 16.23
C ALA A 139 10.18 19.68 15.53
N LEU A 140 10.46 20.85 14.93
CA LEU A 140 11.71 21.16 14.25
C LEU A 140 12.93 21.08 15.17
N SER A 141 12.82 21.50 16.43
CA SER A 141 13.92 21.44 17.40
C SER A 141 14.39 20.02 17.72
N LYS A 142 13.61 19.00 17.33
CA LYS A 142 13.95 17.58 17.47
C LYS A 142 14.69 17.02 16.24
N PHE A 143 15.07 17.86 15.29
CA PHE A 143 15.80 17.43 14.11
C PHE A 143 17.11 16.75 14.49
N SER A 144 17.26 15.50 14.07
CA SER A 144 18.41 14.64 14.40
C SER A 144 19.30 14.35 13.18
N GLY A 145 19.06 15.04 12.06
CA GLY A 145 19.72 14.78 10.78
C GLY A 145 19.09 13.67 9.94
N LYS A 146 18.11 12.92 10.47
CA LYS A 146 17.38 11.90 9.71
C LYS A 146 16.12 12.50 9.06
N PHE A 147 15.99 12.31 7.76
CA PHE A 147 14.82 12.75 6.99
C PHE A 147 14.52 11.82 5.81
N VAL A 148 13.30 11.89 5.31
CA VAL A 148 12.87 11.28 4.05
C VAL A 148 13.11 12.28 2.93
N SER A 149 13.89 11.87 1.95
CA SER A 149 14.19 12.67 0.76
C SER A 149 13.06 12.56 -0.26
N ILE A 150 12.57 13.71 -0.74
CA ILE A 150 11.59 13.79 -1.81
C ILE A 150 12.20 14.61 -2.93
N ARG A 151 12.44 14.00 -4.09
CA ARG A 151 12.90 14.73 -5.26
C ARG A 151 11.70 15.37 -5.95
N ALA A 152 11.79 16.65 -6.27
CA ALA A 152 10.75 17.39 -6.99
C ALA A 152 11.41 18.38 -7.95
N SER A 153 11.57 17.96 -9.20
CA SER A 153 12.23 18.72 -10.28
C SER A 153 11.61 20.09 -10.54
N GLU A 154 10.35 20.24 -10.17
CA GLU A 154 9.53 21.43 -10.35
C GLU A 154 9.90 22.52 -9.34
N LEU A 155 10.58 22.15 -8.25
CA LEU A 155 11.19 23.12 -7.35
C LEU A 155 12.37 23.79 -8.06
N GLY A 156 12.48 25.11 -7.91
CA GLY A 156 13.69 25.82 -8.30
C GLY A 156 14.91 25.29 -7.53
N VAL A 157 16.09 25.29 -8.16
CA VAL A 157 17.35 24.76 -7.59
C VAL A 157 17.69 25.36 -6.21
N SER A 158 17.22 26.58 -5.94
CA SER A 158 17.42 27.32 -4.70
C SER A 158 16.25 27.24 -3.70
N SER A 159 15.31 26.31 -3.92
CA SER A 159 14.11 26.13 -3.09
C SER A 159 14.13 24.75 -2.44
N ILE A 160 14.00 24.74 -1.11
CA ILE A 160 13.89 23.53 -0.29
C ILE A 160 12.63 23.63 0.53
N ILE A 161 11.93 22.51 0.71
CA ILE A 161 10.77 22.44 1.59
C ILE A 161 11.05 21.45 2.71
N VAL A 162 10.89 21.87 3.96
CA VAL A 162 11.07 21.02 5.15
C VAL A 162 9.75 20.93 5.89
N GLY A 163 9.21 19.71 5.98
CA GLY A 163 7.96 19.41 6.69
C GLY A 163 8.15 18.37 7.79
N THR A 164 7.24 18.39 8.76
CA THR A 164 7.20 17.37 9.83
C THR A 164 5.86 16.68 9.85
N TRP A 165 5.86 15.35 9.88
CA TRP A 165 4.64 14.56 9.99
C TRP A 165 4.88 13.26 10.75
N SER A 166 4.01 12.95 11.72
CA SER A 166 4.07 11.72 12.53
C SER A 166 5.46 11.42 13.10
N GLY A 167 6.19 12.45 13.55
CA GLY A 167 7.53 12.33 14.13
C GLY A 167 8.68 12.17 13.13
N LYS A 168 8.41 12.23 11.83
CA LYS A 168 9.42 12.18 10.76
C LYS A 168 9.60 13.55 10.10
N PHE A 169 10.81 13.79 9.60
CA PHE A 169 11.14 14.93 8.76
C PHE A 169 11.08 14.53 7.29
N TYR A 170 10.52 15.41 6.48
CA TYR A 170 10.42 15.27 5.03
C TYR A 170 11.08 16.49 4.40
N VAL A 171 12.00 16.25 3.47
CA VAL A 171 12.75 17.31 2.81
C VAL A 171 12.61 17.15 1.31
N ALA A 172 11.97 18.13 0.67
CA ALA A 172 11.86 18.20 -0.77
C ALA A 172 12.89 19.14 -1.39
N PHE A 173 13.49 18.70 -2.50
CA PHE A 173 14.55 19.41 -3.22
C PHE A 173 14.54 19.03 -4.70
N SER A 174 15.12 19.89 -5.54
CA SER A 174 15.11 19.71 -7.01
C SER A 174 16.12 18.67 -7.50
N GLU A 175 17.41 18.88 -7.20
CA GLU A 175 18.49 18.06 -7.77
C GLU A 175 19.12 17.11 -6.75
N SER A 176 19.79 17.67 -5.75
CA SER A 176 20.54 16.93 -4.75
C SER A 176 20.05 17.23 -3.34
N PRO A 177 20.06 16.23 -2.44
CA PRO A 177 19.63 16.44 -1.07
C PRO A 177 20.56 17.44 -0.38
N PRO A 178 20.01 18.43 0.34
CA PRO A 178 20.82 19.36 1.11
C PRO A 178 21.58 18.63 2.23
N THR A 179 22.72 19.20 2.62
CA THR A 179 23.51 18.62 3.72
C THR A 179 22.75 18.72 5.05
N VAL A 180 22.99 17.77 5.95
CA VAL A 180 22.40 17.78 7.29
C VAL A 180 22.74 19.08 8.04
N GLN A 181 23.99 19.56 7.91
CA GLN A 181 24.42 20.80 8.54
C GLN A 181 23.64 22.00 8.01
N PHE A 182 23.52 22.12 6.68
CA PHE A 182 22.75 23.19 6.06
C PHE A 182 21.30 23.21 6.58
N LEU A 183 20.64 22.04 6.62
CA LEU A 183 19.27 21.94 7.14
C LEU A 183 19.19 22.36 8.61
N ALA A 184 20.13 21.91 9.45
CA ALA A 184 20.16 22.27 10.87
C ALA A 184 20.29 23.79 11.06
N ASP A 185 21.18 24.44 10.29
CA ASP A 185 21.40 25.89 10.35
C ASP A 185 20.14 26.66 9.92
N GLN A 186 19.48 26.24 8.83
CA GLN A 186 18.26 26.88 8.36
C GLN A 186 17.09 26.68 9.31
N ILE A 187 16.95 25.49 9.90
CA ILE A 187 15.93 25.20 10.92
C ILE A 187 16.15 26.07 12.16
N ALA A 188 17.40 26.20 12.64
CA ALA A 188 17.73 27.05 13.78
C ALA A 188 17.40 28.52 13.48
N LEU A 189 17.78 29.01 12.31
CA LEU A 189 17.50 30.38 11.86
C LEU A 189 15.99 30.66 11.78
N PHE A 190 15.21 29.73 11.23
CA PHE A 190 13.75 29.82 11.22
C PHE A 190 13.18 29.86 12.64
N CYS A 191 13.63 28.97 13.53
CA CYS A 191 13.12 28.91 14.90
C CYS A 191 13.36 30.22 15.66
N GLU A 192 14.51 30.86 15.46
CA GLU A 192 14.87 32.14 16.06
C GLU A 192 14.03 33.30 15.50
N LYS A 193 13.90 33.40 14.17
CA LYS A 193 13.35 34.59 13.49
C LYS A 193 11.85 34.52 13.21
N ALA A 194 11.27 33.33 13.11
CA ALA A 194 9.91 33.19 12.59
C ALA A 194 8.88 33.81 13.54
N LYS A 195 8.03 34.66 12.96
CA LYS A 195 6.85 35.27 13.57
C LYS A 195 5.70 35.14 12.57
N VAL A 196 4.48 34.95 13.07
CA VAL A 196 3.28 35.03 12.23
C VAL A 196 3.18 36.47 11.73
N LYS A 197 3.15 36.66 10.40
CA LYS A 197 2.95 37.97 9.77
C LYS A 197 1.62 38.04 9.04
N GLU A 198 1.34 37.02 8.25
CA GLU A 198 0.13 36.91 7.45
C GLU A 198 -0.34 35.45 7.44
N VAL A 199 -1.66 35.26 7.52
CA VAL A 199 -2.29 33.94 7.60
C VAL A 199 -3.14 33.79 6.35
N LEU A 200 -2.64 32.99 5.41
CA LEU A 200 -3.36 32.66 4.19
C LEU A 200 -4.03 31.30 4.37
N GLN A 201 -5.33 31.32 4.67
CA GLN A 201 -6.14 30.09 4.61
C GLN A 201 -6.61 29.88 3.18
N ARG A 202 -6.33 28.71 2.60
CA ARG A 202 -6.71 28.39 1.22
C ARG A 202 -7.29 26.99 1.12
N ASP A 203 -8.37 26.87 0.37
CA ASP A 203 -8.87 25.59 -0.11
C ASP A 203 -8.16 25.30 -1.43
N THR A 204 -7.27 24.31 -1.45
CA THR A 204 -6.54 23.94 -2.66
C THR A 204 -7.03 22.59 -3.16
N LEU A 205 -7.54 22.56 -4.39
CA LEU A 205 -7.41 21.39 -5.23
C LEU A 205 -5.94 21.33 -5.67
N GLY A 206 -5.37 20.13 -5.76
CA GLY A 206 -3.94 19.97 -5.98
C GLY A 206 -3.64 18.85 -6.95
N LYS A 207 -2.56 19.02 -7.72
CA LYS A 207 -1.99 17.94 -8.55
C LYS A 207 -0.92 17.24 -7.75
N PHE A 208 -1.05 15.93 -7.63
CA PHE A 208 -0.09 15.09 -6.91
C PHE A 208 0.88 14.43 -7.88
N GLU A 209 2.16 14.47 -7.52
CA GLU A 209 3.14 13.56 -8.08
C GLU A 209 3.42 12.47 -7.05
N LEU A 210 3.26 11.21 -7.48
CA LEU A 210 3.48 10.04 -6.64
C LEU A 210 4.52 9.15 -7.31
N HIS A 211 5.63 8.92 -6.60
CA HIS A 211 6.60 7.92 -7.00
C HIS A 211 6.19 6.58 -6.38
N LEU A 212 5.74 5.67 -7.23
CA LEU A 212 5.34 4.33 -6.84
C LEU A 212 6.39 3.33 -7.29
N MET A 213 6.54 2.26 -6.52
CA MET A 213 7.46 1.17 -6.84
C MET A 213 6.71 -0.15 -6.77
N GLU A 214 6.69 -0.86 -7.89
CA GLU A 214 6.36 -2.29 -7.89
C GLU A 214 7.63 -3.10 -7.64
N SER A 215 7.57 -3.98 -6.65
CA SER A 215 8.69 -4.83 -6.25
C SER A 215 8.31 -6.30 -6.36
N ALA A 216 9.32 -7.18 -6.31
CA ALA A 216 9.10 -8.61 -6.16
C ALA A 216 8.28 -8.92 -4.90
N ASP A 217 8.48 -8.16 -3.82
CA ASP A 217 7.73 -8.31 -2.56
C ASP A 217 6.24 -7.99 -2.74
N SER A 218 5.89 -6.95 -3.51
CA SER A 218 4.49 -6.69 -3.90
C SER A 218 3.90 -7.91 -4.61
N CYS A 219 4.63 -8.47 -5.59
CA CYS A 219 4.17 -9.65 -6.33
C CYS A 219 4.03 -10.90 -5.43
N ARG A 220 4.91 -11.07 -4.44
CA ARG A 220 4.84 -12.17 -3.45
C ARG A 220 3.55 -12.11 -2.64
N VAL A 221 3.05 -10.90 -2.31
CA VAL A 221 1.74 -10.76 -1.62
C VAL A 221 0.59 -11.25 -2.51
N TYR A 222 0.61 -10.95 -3.80
CA TYR A 222 -0.41 -11.47 -4.73
C TYR A 222 -0.36 -13.00 -4.83
N ALA A 223 0.84 -13.59 -4.96
CA ALA A 223 1.00 -15.04 -5.00
C ALA A 223 0.60 -15.70 -3.66
N LYS A 224 0.91 -15.06 -2.52
CA LYS A 224 0.47 -15.48 -1.18
C LYS A 224 -1.05 -15.50 -1.06
N ILE A 225 -1.75 -14.50 -1.59
CA ILE A 225 -3.22 -14.49 -1.64
C ILE A 225 -3.71 -15.73 -2.39
N ALA A 226 -3.19 -15.98 -3.60
CA ALA A 226 -3.57 -17.17 -4.36
C ALA A 226 -3.27 -18.48 -3.61
N TYR A 227 -2.08 -18.61 -3.04
CA TYR A 227 -1.67 -19.79 -2.27
C TYR A 227 -2.62 -20.05 -1.09
N ASN A 228 -2.99 -18.99 -0.36
CA ASN A 228 -3.97 -19.07 0.72
C ASN A 228 -5.38 -19.44 0.24
N VAL A 229 -5.82 -18.93 -0.91
CA VAL A 229 -7.13 -19.28 -1.50
C VAL A 229 -7.15 -20.77 -1.87
N LEU A 230 -6.09 -21.28 -2.50
CA LEU A 230 -6.00 -22.69 -2.85
C LEU A 230 -5.98 -23.59 -1.61
N ALA A 231 -5.21 -23.21 -0.58
CA ALA A 231 -5.19 -23.89 0.71
C ALA A 231 -6.57 -23.88 1.39
N TYR A 232 -7.33 -22.78 1.30
CA TYR A 232 -8.69 -22.70 1.84
C TYR A 232 -9.64 -23.70 1.19
N PHE A 233 -9.56 -23.90 -0.13
CA PHE A 233 -10.44 -24.82 -0.86
C PHE A 233 -9.98 -26.28 -0.84
N ARG A 234 -8.66 -26.54 -0.79
CA ARG A 234 -8.08 -27.88 -0.95
C ARG A 234 -7.43 -28.44 0.30
N GLY A 235 -7.26 -27.62 1.34
CA GLY A 235 -6.67 -28.03 2.61
C GLY A 235 -5.14 -27.99 2.63
N GLU A 236 -4.61 -28.23 3.83
CA GLU A 236 -3.18 -28.10 4.14
C GLU A 236 -2.33 -29.17 3.45
N GLU A 237 -2.81 -30.42 3.39
CA GLU A 237 -2.06 -31.54 2.80
C GLU A 237 -1.86 -31.32 1.30
N PHE A 238 -2.91 -30.89 0.60
CA PHE A 238 -2.86 -30.65 -0.84
C PHE A 238 -1.86 -29.55 -1.20
N ILE A 239 -1.92 -28.40 -0.53
CA ILE A 239 -1.08 -27.25 -0.88
C ILE A 239 0.40 -27.48 -0.55
N GLN A 240 0.70 -28.45 0.32
CA GLN A 240 2.06 -28.80 0.70
C GLN A 240 2.78 -29.70 -0.30
N ASP A 241 2.05 -30.27 -1.26
CA ASP A 241 2.59 -31.10 -2.33
C ASP A 241 3.82 -30.46 -3.02
N ILE A 242 4.75 -31.32 -3.43
CA ILE A 242 6.02 -30.93 -4.04
C ILE A 242 5.84 -30.07 -5.30
N ARG A 243 4.72 -30.23 -6.02
CA ARG A 243 4.40 -29.44 -7.21
C ARG A 243 4.30 -27.95 -6.94
N PHE A 244 3.98 -27.55 -5.70
CA PHE A 244 3.89 -26.15 -5.29
C PHE A 244 5.16 -25.62 -4.60
N LYS A 245 6.22 -26.42 -4.49
CA LYS A 245 7.45 -26.05 -3.76
C LYS A 245 8.13 -24.82 -4.37
N GLU A 246 8.17 -24.71 -5.70
CA GLU A 246 8.82 -23.59 -6.38
C GLU A 246 8.16 -22.26 -6.02
N ILE A 247 6.84 -22.15 -6.24
CA ILE A 247 6.09 -20.93 -5.90
C ILE A 247 6.06 -20.67 -4.40
N ARG A 248 5.97 -21.72 -3.55
CA ARG A 248 6.06 -21.57 -2.08
C ARG A 248 7.40 -20.98 -1.65
N ASN A 249 8.51 -21.47 -2.19
CA ASN A 249 9.85 -20.95 -1.88
C ASN A 249 10.01 -19.51 -2.38
N TRP A 250 9.47 -19.20 -3.55
CA TRP A 250 9.50 -17.85 -4.09
C TRP A 250 8.67 -16.86 -3.25
N ILE A 251 7.45 -17.27 -2.84
CA ILE A 251 6.63 -16.51 -1.90
C ILE A 251 7.42 -16.24 -0.62
N LEU A 252 8.16 -17.22 -0.09
CA LEU A 252 8.98 -17.06 1.11
C LEU A 252 10.27 -16.23 0.92
N GLY A 253 10.54 -15.71 -0.29
CA GLY A 253 11.78 -14.97 -0.57
C GLY A 253 13.03 -15.84 -0.54
N LYS A 254 12.88 -17.17 -0.63
CA LYS A 254 14.01 -18.14 -0.69
C LYS A 254 14.55 -18.33 -2.11
N SER A 255 13.93 -17.67 -3.09
CA SER A 255 14.29 -17.71 -4.50
C SER A 255 14.10 -16.34 -5.11
N ASP A 256 15.08 -15.92 -5.92
CA ASP A 256 15.07 -14.68 -6.69
C ASP A 256 14.80 -14.93 -8.17
N THR A 257 13.96 -15.93 -8.48
CA THR A 257 13.56 -16.17 -9.87
C THR A 257 12.63 -15.05 -10.34
N ASP A 258 12.91 -14.50 -11.52
CA ASP A 258 12.07 -13.47 -12.14
C ASP A 258 10.77 -14.04 -12.74
N ARG A 259 10.63 -15.38 -12.80
CA ARG A 259 9.48 -16.06 -13.41
C ARG A 259 8.13 -15.57 -12.92
N PHE A 260 8.03 -15.25 -11.63
CA PHE A 260 6.77 -14.83 -11.00
C PHE A 260 6.66 -13.32 -10.83
N VAL A 261 7.71 -12.57 -11.21
CA VAL A 261 7.70 -11.12 -11.18
C VAL A 261 6.96 -10.62 -12.43
N SER A 262 5.95 -9.81 -12.23
CA SER A 262 5.19 -9.21 -13.32
C SER A 262 4.69 -7.84 -12.89
N LEU A 263 4.59 -6.91 -13.84
CA LEU A 263 3.84 -5.68 -13.59
C LEU A 263 2.33 -5.98 -13.59
N PRO A 264 1.53 -5.25 -12.80
CA PRO A 264 0.09 -5.41 -12.81
C PRO A 264 -0.44 -5.11 -14.22
N LYS A 265 -1.26 -6.03 -14.73
CA LYS A 265 -2.00 -5.84 -15.98
C LYS A 265 -3.32 -5.16 -15.68
N GLY A 266 -3.77 -4.28 -16.57
CA GLY A 266 -5.11 -3.72 -16.49
C GLY A 266 -6.15 -4.82 -16.63
N PHE A 267 -7.12 -4.87 -15.71
CA PHE A 267 -8.22 -5.83 -15.83
C PHE A 267 -9.18 -5.41 -16.96
N GLY A 268 -9.04 -6.05 -18.13
CA GLY A 268 -9.94 -5.86 -19.28
C GLY A 268 -11.35 -6.45 -19.11
N GLY A 269 -11.66 -7.01 -17.93
CA GLY A 269 -12.93 -7.63 -17.60
C GLY A 269 -13.13 -9.02 -18.20
N MET A 270 -13.63 -9.96 -17.39
CA MET A 270 -14.46 -11.03 -17.95
C MET A 270 -15.81 -10.39 -18.30
N ARG A 271 -16.08 -10.15 -19.58
CA ARG A 271 -17.33 -9.51 -20.03
C ARG A 271 -18.61 -10.19 -19.53
N VAL A 272 -18.51 -11.46 -19.13
CA VAL A 272 -19.62 -12.31 -18.67
C VAL A 272 -19.88 -12.19 -17.16
N LEU A 273 -18.86 -11.86 -16.34
CA LEU A 273 -18.96 -11.87 -14.87
C LEU A 273 -18.75 -10.46 -14.31
N LYS A 274 -19.83 -9.87 -13.79
CA LYS A 274 -19.79 -8.57 -13.10
C LYS A 274 -19.37 -8.78 -11.65
N PHE A 275 -18.18 -8.31 -11.28
CA PHE A 275 -17.72 -8.29 -9.89
C PHE A 275 -18.24 -7.03 -9.16
N PRO A 276 -18.29 -7.04 -7.82
CA PRO A 276 -18.56 -5.81 -7.07
C PRO A 276 -17.54 -4.72 -7.41
N GLU A 277 -17.96 -3.46 -7.31
CA GLU A 277 -17.13 -2.32 -7.67
C GLU A 277 -15.85 -2.29 -6.82
N LYS A 278 -14.69 -2.34 -7.48
CA LYS A 278 -13.36 -2.35 -6.85
C LYS A 278 -13.16 -3.45 -5.82
N ALA A 279 -13.85 -4.59 -5.97
CA ALA A 279 -13.58 -5.77 -5.17
C ALA A 279 -12.13 -6.26 -5.37
N HIS A 280 -11.66 -7.07 -4.42
CA HIS A 280 -10.52 -7.95 -4.65
C HIS A 280 -11.04 -9.32 -5.05
N PHE A 281 -10.35 -10.02 -5.93
CA PHE A 281 -10.72 -11.40 -6.22
C PHE A 281 -9.51 -12.24 -6.56
N CYS A 282 -9.63 -13.53 -6.29
CA CYS A 282 -8.69 -14.54 -6.73
C CYS A 282 -9.49 -15.74 -7.25
N PHE A 283 -9.13 -16.25 -8.41
CA PHE A 283 -9.69 -17.50 -8.91
C PHE A 283 -8.65 -18.30 -9.69
N PHE A 284 -8.93 -19.58 -9.87
CA PHE A 284 -8.08 -20.53 -10.57
C PHE A 284 -8.73 -20.98 -11.87
N MET A 285 -7.90 -21.19 -12.88
CA MET A 285 -8.29 -21.75 -14.16
C MET A 285 -7.21 -22.67 -14.70
N ARG A 286 -7.60 -23.55 -15.61
CA ARG A 286 -6.68 -24.32 -16.43
C ARG A 286 -6.27 -23.46 -17.64
N SER A 287 -4.96 -23.30 -17.87
CA SER A 287 -4.45 -22.70 -19.11
C SER A 287 -4.59 -23.66 -20.30
N GLU A 288 -4.43 -23.13 -21.52
CA GLU A 288 -4.43 -23.94 -22.74
C GLU A 288 -3.33 -25.02 -22.71
N ASP A 289 -2.16 -24.68 -22.16
CA ASP A 289 -1.02 -25.61 -21.98
C ASP A 289 -1.19 -26.57 -20.80
N GLY A 290 -2.39 -26.64 -20.20
CA GLY A 290 -2.67 -27.54 -19.10
C GLY A 290 -1.97 -27.18 -17.80
N LYS A 291 -1.75 -25.89 -17.52
CA LYS A 291 -1.24 -25.42 -16.21
C LYS A 291 -2.38 -24.97 -15.30
N LEU A 292 -2.20 -25.13 -14.00
CA LEU A 292 -3.01 -24.46 -12.99
C LEU A 292 -2.54 -23.00 -12.87
N VAL A 293 -3.41 -22.07 -13.24
CA VAL A 293 -3.12 -20.63 -13.20
C VAL A 293 -4.03 -19.94 -12.20
N ALA A 294 -3.43 -19.18 -11.29
CA ALA A 294 -4.12 -18.27 -10.40
C ALA A 294 -4.20 -16.87 -11.03
N ILE A 295 -5.38 -16.26 -10.97
CA ILE A 295 -5.60 -14.86 -11.31
C ILE A 295 -5.96 -14.13 -10.01
N VAL A 296 -5.19 -13.11 -9.67
CA VAL A 296 -5.43 -12.27 -8.49
C VAL A 296 -5.57 -10.83 -8.94
N CYS A 297 -6.67 -10.19 -8.59
CA CYS A 297 -6.93 -8.80 -8.93
C CYS A 297 -7.29 -8.01 -7.68
N LEU A 298 -6.63 -6.88 -7.48
CA LEU A 298 -6.94 -5.96 -6.41
C LEU A 298 -7.63 -4.71 -6.97
N TYR A 299 -8.67 -4.25 -6.26
CA TYR A 299 -9.47 -3.09 -6.65
C TYR A 299 -10.09 -3.18 -8.04
N SER A 300 -10.36 -4.40 -8.53
CA SER A 300 -10.82 -4.68 -9.89
C SER A 300 -9.97 -4.00 -11.00
N ALA A 301 -8.71 -3.67 -10.71
CA ALA A 301 -7.86 -2.85 -11.57
C ALA A 301 -6.48 -3.48 -11.78
N PHE A 302 -5.84 -3.96 -10.71
CA PHE A 302 -4.45 -4.41 -10.72
C PHE A 302 -4.39 -5.94 -10.69
N LEU A 303 -4.22 -6.54 -11.87
CA LEU A 303 -4.25 -7.98 -12.06
C LEU A 303 -2.85 -8.58 -12.17
N HIS A 304 -2.62 -9.68 -11.45
CA HIS A 304 -1.48 -10.57 -11.60
C HIS A 304 -1.94 -11.99 -11.90
N THR A 305 -1.10 -12.72 -12.64
CA THR A 305 -1.31 -14.12 -13.00
C THR A 305 -0.11 -14.95 -12.59
N PHE A 306 -0.34 -16.11 -11.98
CA PHE A 306 0.72 -17.00 -11.53
C PHE A 306 0.45 -18.43 -11.97
N GLU A 307 1.43 -19.06 -12.60
CA GLU A 307 1.42 -20.50 -12.85
C GLU A 307 1.86 -21.24 -11.58
N PHE A 308 1.00 -22.11 -11.06
CA PHE A 308 1.27 -22.83 -9.81
C PHE A 308 1.90 -24.19 -10.04
N ALA A 309 1.35 -24.96 -10.97
CA ALA A 309 1.76 -26.34 -11.26
C ALA A 309 1.16 -26.80 -12.59
N ASP A 310 1.56 -27.99 -13.04
CA ASP A 310 0.82 -28.75 -14.05
C ASP A 310 -0.57 -29.13 -13.55
N TRP A 311 -1.55 -29.12 -14.45
CA TRP A 311 -2.91 -29.57 -14.17
C TRP A 311 -2.96 -31.10 -14.23
N ASP A 312 -3.60 -31.73 -13.25
CA ASP A 312 -3.80 -33.18 -13.18
C ASP A 312 -5.18 -33.54 -12.63
N GLU A 313 -5.51 -34.84 -12.65
CA GLU A 313 -6.82 -35.38 -12.24
C GLU A 313 -7.16 -35.09 -10.76
N THR A 314 -6.18 -34.83 -9.90
CA THR A 314 -6.43 -34.46 -8.50
C THR A 314 -7.03 -33.06 -8.37
N LEU A 315 -6.88 -32.22 -9.40
CA LEU A 315 -7.55 -30.93 -9.52
C LEU A 315 -8.99 -31.07 -10.05
N ASP A 316 -9.26 -32.13 -10.82
CA ASP A 316 -10.57 -32.45 -11.41
C ASP A 316 -11.51 -33.18 -10.42
N ALA A 317 -10.96 -33.94 -9.47
CA ALA A 317 -11.67 -34.87 -8.58
C ALA A 317 -12.73 -34.25 -7.62
N TYR A 318 -12.90 -32.93 -7.61
CA TYR A 318 -13.98 -32.25 -6.89
C TYR A 318 -15.00 -31.71 -7.90
N GLU A 319 -15.89 -32.59 -8.35
CA GLU A 319 -17.01 -32.32 -9.26
C GLU A 319 -17.98 -31.26 -8.70
N PHE A 320 -17.96 -30.07 -9.29
CA PHE A 320 -19.10 -29.27 -9.78
C PHE A 320 -18.50 -28.21 -10.72
N PRO A 321 -19.22 -27.59 -11.66
CA PRO A 321 -18.66 -26.68 -12.69
C PRO A 321 -18.30 -25.30 -12.10
N GLY A 322 -17.77 -25.29 -10.88
CA GLY A 322 -17.53 -24.12 -10.05
C GLY A 322 -16.13 -23.60 -10.23
N PHE A 323 -16.03 -22.34 -10.59
CA PHE A 323 -14.78 -21.58 -10.56
C PHE A 323 -14.25 -21.59 -9.11
N LEU A 324 -13.07 -22.17 -8.89
CA LEU A 324 -12.39 -22.05 -7.59
C LEU A 324 -11.97 -20.61 -7.41
N GLY A 325 -12.57 -19.89 -6.45
CA GLY A 325 -12.21 -18.50 -6.23
C GLY A 325 -12.93 -17.86 -5.07
N LEU A 326 -12.32 -16.78 -4.58
CA LEU A 326 -12.84 -15.91 -3.53
C LEU A 326 -12.90 -14.46 -4.03
N ILE A 327 -13.93 -13.76 -3.61
CA ILE A 327 -14.17 -12.35 -3.87
C ILE A 327 -14.28 -11.63 -2.53
N CYS A 328 -13.54 -10.53 -2.37
CA CYS A 328 -13.62 -9.63 -1.23
C CYS A 328 -14.27 -8.31 -1.64
N ASP A 329 -15.54 -8.14 -1.26
CA ASP A 329 -16.26 -6.88 -1.33
C ASP A 329 -16.00 -6.09 -0.03
N TRP A 330 -14.86 -5.40 -0.01
CA TRP A 330 -14.45 -4.60 1.15
C TRP A 330 -15.40 -3.43 1.44
N LYS A 331 -16.16 -2.95 0.43
CA LYS A 331 -17.15 -1.87 0.59
C LYS A 331 -18.33 -2.37 1.42
N GLN A 332 -18.88 -3.53 1.07
CA GLN A 332 -19.97 -4.17 1.82
C GLN A 332 -19.48 -4.98 3.03
N LYS A 333 -18.16 -5.13 3.17
CA LYS A 333 -17.49 -5.96 4.18
C LYS A 333 -17.98 -7.41 4.12
N GLN A 334 -18.18 -7.93 2.92
CA GLN A 334 -18.59 -9.31 2.67
C GLN A 334 -17.57 -9.99 1.77
N GLU A 335 -17.45 -11.30 1.93
CA GLU A 335 -16.62 -12.12 1.08
C GLU A 335 -17.45 -13.29 0.59
N TYR A 336 -17.21 -13.69 -0.66
CA TYR A 336 -17.96 -14.73 -1.35
C TYR A 336 -17.00 -15.72 -1.97
N THR A 337 -17.35 -16.99 -1.92
CA THR A 337 -16.89 -17.93 -2.95
C THR A 337 -17.46 -17.53 -4.30
N MET A 338 -16.77 -17.89 -5.37
CA MET A 338 -17.23 -17.59 -6.72
C MET A 338 -18.62 -18.21 -7.01
N ASN A 339 -18.91 -19.39 -6.46
CA ASN A 339 -20.22 -20.02 -6.56
C ASN A 339 -21.31 -19.21 -5.85
N GLU A 340 -21.05 -18.73 -4.62
CA GLU A 340 -21.99 -17.86 -3.91
C GLU A 340 -22.24 -16.56 -4.70
N TRP A 341 -21.21 -15.99 -5.32
CA TRP A 341 -21.34 -14.80 -6.13
C TRP A 341 -22.15 -15.02 -7.41
N ILE A 342 -21.93 -16.14 -8.11
CA ILE A 342 -22.73 -16.52 -9.29
C ILE A 342 -24.20 -16.66 -8.90
N ILE A 343 -24.50 -17.36 -7.80
CA ILE A 343 -25.86 -17.50 -7.28
C ILE A 343 -26.46 -16.13 -6.93
N HIS A 344 -25.66 -15.22 -6.34
CA HIS A 344 -26.10 -13.86 -6.03
C HIS A 344 -26.41 -13.04 -7.28
N LEU A 345 -25.64 -13.18 -8.36
CA LEU A 345 -25.91 -12.54 -9.64
C LEU A 345 -27.18 -13.07 -10.31
N LEU A 346 -27.46 -14.38 -10.22
CA LEU A 346 -28.66 -14.99 -10.81
C LEU A 346 -29.96 -14.60 -10.09
N LYS A 347 -29.88 -14.08 -8.86
CA LYS A 347 -31.03 -13.62 -8.06
C LYS A 347 -31.38 -12.15 -8.27
N LYS A 348 -30.55 -11.39 -8.99
CA LYS A 348 -30.77 -9.99 -9.34
C LYS A 348 -31.21 -9.89 -10.79
#